data_AF-J2K5F3-F1
#
_entry.id   AF-J2K5F3-F1
#
_cell.length_a   1.000
_cell.length_b   1.000
_cell.length_c   1.000
_cell.angle_alpha   90.00
_cell.angle_beta   90.00
_cell.angle_gamma   90.00
#
_symmetry.space_group_name_H-M   'P 1'
#
loop_
_entity.id
_entity.type
_entity.pdbx_description
1 polymer ?
#
loop_
_entity_poly.entity_id
_entity_poly.type
_entity_poly.pdbx_seq_one_letter_code
_entity_poly.pdbx_strand_id
1 'polypeptide(L)'
;MRKILLTLVFIFSLFTPSLACLNGDTRELANKLTLYTDQEYGVPYGHDFPKDLDYIILSLEKGYKKTKDLDYLSDKGYILIIQGKYKEAVELYKQIESIKPGRYSTASNMGTAYELIGDNKEALKWIEKSIAIDPHSHSGSEWIHVNILKAKLKGEKYYTSDFLIGKDFGKGKYPKTDTEDLHALRKMLYYQLNERISFVKPKDKIVARLLFDLGNISYLVGWKPDAYANYQLAKEYGFDDLVLKERLTISKTPDIKNETDYSEEQIKKEILELNLPRINLYTSILALIAVAVVVFLFRKKVFPMLK
;
A
#
# COMPACT_ATOMS: atom_id res chain seq x y z
N MET A 1 35.88 12.76 -32.04
CA MET A 1 34.41 12.82 -31.94
C MET A 1 33.75 11.44 -31.80
N ARG A 2 34.02 10.47 -32.68
CA ARG A 2 33.38 9.13 -32.67
C ARG A 2 33.65 8.26 -31.43
N LYS A 3 34.83 8.38 -30.79
CA LYS A 3 35.16 7.65 -29.55
C LYS A 3 34.41 8.17 -28.32
N ILE A 4 34.22 9.49 -28.22
CA ILE A 4 33.51 10.14 -27.09
C ILE A 4 32.01 9.83 -27.14
N LEU A 5 31.41 9.81 -28.34
CA LEU A 5 30.01 9.47 -28.52
C LEU A 5 29.70 8.02 -28.09
N LEU A 6 30.61 7.07 -28.39
CA LEU A 6 30.48 5.67 -27.99
C LEU A 6 30.64 5.47 -26.47
N THR A 7 31.57 6.19 -25.84
CA THR A 7 31.73 6.16 -24.38
C THR A 7 30.52 6.76 -23.66
N LEU A 8 29.92 7.83 -24.19
CA LEU A 8 28.71 8.44 -23.63
C LEU A 8 27.49 7.51 -23.74
N VAL A 9 27.32 6.80 -24.86
CA VAL A 9 26.22 5.81 -25.03
C VAL A 9 26.40 4.61 -24.09
N PHE A 10 27.63 4.16 -23.88
CA PHE A 10 27.93 3.02 -22.98
C PHE A 10 27.72 3.38 -21.50
N ILE A 11 28.05 4.62 -21.11
CA ILE A 11 27.73 5.16 -19.79
C ILE A 11 26.21 5.27 -19.63
N PHE A 12 25.48 5.82 -20.61
CA PHE A 12 24.03 5.96 -20.55
C PHE A 12 23.28 4.62 -20.38
N SER A 13 23.79 3.52 -20.98
CA SER A 13 23.20 2.18 -20.83
C SER A 13 23.48 1.49 -19.50
N LEU A 14 24.50 1.93 -18.75
CA LEU A 14 24.78 1.43 -17.39
C LEU A 14 24.04 2.24 -16.31
N PHE A 15 23.42 3.37 -16.69
CA PHE A 15 22.72 4.30 -15.79
C PHE A 15 21.21 4.37 -16.03
N THR A 16 20.61 3.48 -16.83
CA THR A 16 19.16 3.29 -16.77
C THR A 16 18.87 2.27 -15.68
N PRO A 17 18.56 2.67 -14.43
CA PRO A 17 17.92 1.73 -13.52
C PRO A 17 16.66 1.28 -14.25
N SER A 18 16.54 -0.02 -14.51
CA SER A 18 15.26 -0.61 -14.84
C SER A 18 14.40 -0.47 -13.59
N LEU A 19 13.84 0.71 -13.40
CA LEU A 19 12.73 0.96 -12.50
C LEU A 19 11.54 0.21 -13.11
N ALA A 20 11.53 -1.10 -12.96
CA ALA A 20 10.28 -1.76 -12.66
C ALA A 20 9.82 -1.05 -11.39
N CYS A 21 8.84 -0.14 -11.51
CA CYS A 21 8.22 0.47 -10.36
C CYS A 21 7.73 -0.68 -9.48
N LEU A 22 8.47 -1.00 -8.43
CA LEU A 22 7.94 -1.70 -7.29
C LEU A 22 6.89 -0.73 -6.74
N ASN A 23 5.64 -0.88 -7.18
CA ASN A 23 4.47 -0.13 -6.68
C ASN A 23 4.12 -0.66 -5.28
N GLY A 24 5.11 -0.60 -4.40
CA GLY A 24 5.08 -1.18 -3.08
C GLY A 24 5.47 -0.15 -2.05
N ASP A 25 4.71 -0.08 -0.96
CA ASP A 25 5.04 0.81 0.15
C ASP A 25 6.10 0.11 1.02
N THR A 26 7.24 0.75 1.21
CA THR A 26 8.34 0.20 2.01
C THR A 26 8.52 1.03 3.25
N ARG A 27 8.34 0.41 4.42
CA ARG A 27 8.59 1.07 5.70
C ARG A 27 10.03 0.86 6.13
N GLU A 28 10.88 1.84 5.88
CA GLU A 28 12.23 1.91 6.46
C GLU A 28 12.18 2.60 7.83
N LEU A 29 12.91 2.05 8.81
CA LEU A 29 13.08 2.63 10.13
C LEU A 29 14.32 3.56 10.18
N ALA A 30 14.41 4.40 11.20
CA ALA A 30 15.52 5.34 11.40
C ALA A 30 16.90 4.65 11.45
N ASN A 31 16.95 3.39 11.87
CA ASN A 31 18.17 2.56 11.87
C ASN A 31 18.48 1.88 10.53
N LYS A 32 17.75 2.22 9.45
CA LYS A 32 17.89 1.68 8.09
C LYS A 32 17.46 0.23 7.91
N LEU A 33 16.77 -0.35 8.89
CA LEU A 33 16.11 -1.64 8.71
C LEU A 33 14.77 -1.44 8.00
N THR A 34 14.48 -2.30 7.04
CA THR A 34 13.13 -2.42 6.46
C THR A 34 12.25 -3.19 7.44
N LEU A 35 11.15 -2.58 7.85
CA LEU A 35 10.15 -3.20 8.72
C LEU A 35 9.19 -4.07 7.91
N TYR A 36 8.71 -3.58 6.76
CA TYR A 36 7.92 -4.36 5.81
C TYR A 36 8.01 -3.74 4.41
N THR A 37 7.68 -4.55 3.41
CA THR A 37 7.49 -4.12 2.04
C THR A 37 6.16 -4.67 1.56
N ASP A 38 5.26 -3.75 1.25
CA ASP A 38 3.96 -4.08 0.71
C ASP A 38 3.97 -4.05 -0.81
N GLN A 39 2.97 -4.67 -1.41
CA GLN A 39 2.67 -4.60 -2.83
C GLN A 39 1.19 -4.23 -2.96
N GLU A 40 0.87 -3.17 -3.72
CA GLU A 40 -0.51 -2.71 -3.82
C GLU A 40 -1.34 -3.63 -4.75
N TYR A 41 -2.06 -4.60 -4.16
CA TYR A 41 -2.88 -5.58 -4.89
C TYR A 41 -4.38 -5.24 -4.95
N GLY A 42 -4.82 -4.09 -4.44
CA GLY A 42 -6.24 -3.69 -4.42
C GLY A 42 -7.11 -4.43 -3.39
N VAL A 43 -6.59 -5.46 -2.73
CA VAL A 43 -7.21 -6.19 -1.62
C VAL A 43 -6.32 -6.06 -0.38
N PRO A 44 -6.79 -5.46 0.72
CA PRO A 44 -6.01 -5.29 1.95
C PRO A 44 -5.64 -6.63 2.57
N TYR A 45 -4.38 -6.78 3.00
CA TYR A 45 -3.88 -8.01 3.63
C TYR A 45 -3.13 -7.75 4.95
N GLY A 46 -2.83 -6.50 5.26
CA GLY A 46 -2.05 -6.11 6.43
C GLY A 46 -0.56 -6.31 6.24
N HIS A 47 0.23 -5.87 7.20
CA HIS A 47 1.69 -5.90 7.11
C HIS A 47 2.25 -7.24 7.58
N ASP A 48 3.24 -7.76 6.84
CA ASP A 48 4.06 -8.87 7.32
C ASP A 48 5.22 -8.32 8.15
N PHE A 49 5.08 -8.35 9.47
CA PHE A 49 6.08 -7.84 10.39
C PHE A 49 7.14 -8.89 10.75
N PRO A 50 8.42 -8.49 10.93
CA PRO A 50 9.48 -9.38 11.35
C PRO A 50 9.20 -9.94 12.75
N LYS A 51 9.62 -11.20 12.98
CA LYS A 51 9.41 -11.88 14.26
C LYS A 51 10.23 -11.29 15.41
N ASP A 52 11.46 -10.87 15.13
CA ASP A 52 12.39 -10.36 16.15
C ASP A 52 12.27 -8.84 16.34
N LEU A 53 11.13 -8.42 16.88
CA LEU A 53 10.85 -7.01 17.17
C LEU A 53 11.69 -6.46 18.33
N ASP A 54 12.11 -7.31 19.27
CA ASP A 54 12.91 -6.90 20.43
C ASP A 54 14.34 -6.50 20.01
N TYR A 55 14.95 -7.24 19.08
CA TYR A 55 16.21 -6.81 18.47
C TYR A 55 16.10 -5.43 17.81
N ILE A 56 15.01 -5.18 17.08
CA ILE A 56 14.76 -3.89 16.42
C ILE A 56 14.68 -2.78 17.48
N ILE A 57 13.96 -2.99 18.59
CA ILE A 57 13.88 -2.02 19.69
C ILE A 57 15.27 -1.70 20.25
N LEU A 58 16.08 -2.72 20.56
CA LEU A 58 17.44 -2.54 21.09
C LEU A 58 18.33 -1.74 20.12
N SER A 59 18.22 -2.03 18.82
CA SER A 59 18.93 -1.29 17.77
C SER A 59 18.50 0.18 17.72
N LEU A 60 17.19 0.45 17.82
CA LEU A 60 16.64 1.80 17.82
C LEU A 60 17.08 2.60 19.07
N GLU A 61 17.08 1.99 20.24
CA GLU A 61 17.54 2.62 21.49
C GLU A 61 19.02 3.01 21.42
N LYS A 62 19.87 2.13 20.90
CA LYS A 62 21.30 2.41 20.67
C LYS A 62 21.48 3.58 19.71
N GLY A 63 20.69 3.61 18.64
CA GLY A 63 20.68 4.71 17.67
C GLY A 63 20.32 6.03 18.31
N TYR A 64 19.20 6.11 19.04
CA TYR A 64 18.79 7.30 19.78
C TYR A 64 19.86 7.75 20.79
N LYS A 65 20.48 6.83 21.53
CA LYS A 65 21.55 7.17 22.49
C LYS A 65 22.71 7.91 21.81
N LYS A 66 23.04 7.52 20.58
CA LYS A 66 24.13 8.10 19.78
C LYS A 66 23.75 9.42 19.13
N THR A 67 22.54 9.53 18.58
CA THR A 67 22.15 10.66 17.71
C THR A 67 21.26 11.70 18.38
N LYS A 68 20.52 11.29 19.43
CA LYS A 68 19.40 12.04 20.02
C LYS A 68 18.30 12.38 19.01
N ASP A 69 18.24 11.64 17.91
CA ASP A 69 17.22 11.78 16.89
C ASP A 69 15.91 11.11 17.31
N LEU A 70 14.85 11.91 17.41
CA LEU A 70 13.52 11.46 17.86
C LEU A 70 12.83 10.50 16.89
N ASP A 71 13.30 10.38 15.65
CA ASP A 71 12.77 9.40 14.70
C ASP A 71 13.01 7.96 15.21
N TYR A 72 14.14 7.72 15.89
CA TYR A 72 14.41 6.43 16.54
C TYR A 72 13.41 6.10 17.65
N LEU A 73 13.05 7.08 18.48
CA LEU A 73 12.03 6.88 19.52
C LEU A 73 10.63 6.73 18.89
N SER A 74 10.35 7.48 17.83
CA SER A 74 9.09 7.39 17.10
C SER A 74 8.87 6.01 16.51
N ASP A 75 9.91 5.44 15.90
CA ASP A 75 9.87 4.09 15.35
C ASP A 75 9.81 3.04 16.46
N LYS A 76 10.52 3.22 17.59
CA LYS A 76 10.35 2.35 18.75
C LYS A 76 8.89 2.32 19.22
N GLY A 77 8.24 3.49 19.28
CA GLY A 77 6.82 3.60 19.60
C GLY A 77 5.94 2.81 18.64
N TYR A 78 6.26 2.81 17.35
CA TYR A 78 5.53 2.05 16.34
C TYR A 78 5.73 0.54 16.53
N ILE A 79 6.96 0.10 16.84
CA ILE A 79 7.22 -1.31 17.20
C ILE A 79 6.45 -1.72 18.46
N LEU A 80 6.33 -0.85 19.47
CA LEU A 80 5.52 -1.13 20.66
C LEU A 80 4.04 -1.31 20.31
N ILE A 81 3.50 -0.53 19.36
CA ILE A 81 2.13 -0.74 18.84
C ILE A 81 2.03 -2.12 18.20
N ILE A 82 2.99 -2.51 17.36
CA ILE A 82 3.01 -3.84 16.71
C ILE A 82 3.05 -4.97 17.75
N GLN A 83 3.79 -4.79 18.85
CA GLN A 83 3.83 -5.73 19.96
C GLN A 83 2.57 -5.74 20.85
N GLY A 84 1.57 -4.89 20.58
CA GLY A 84 0.39 -4.75 21.42
C GLY A 84 0.61 -3.96 22.71
N LYS A 85 1.79 -3.35 22.90
CA LYS A 85 2.17 -2.57 24.08
C LYS A 85 1.70 -1.12 23.97
N TYR A 86 0.40 -0.93 23.71
CA TYR A 86 -0.16 0.37 23.35
C TYR A 86 0.03 1.45 24.43
N LYS A 87 -0.10 1.09 25.71
CA LYS A 87 0.10 2.04 26.83
C LYS A 87 1.54 2.54 26.90
N GLU A 88 2.52 1.65 26.69
CA GLU A 88 3.94 2.03 26.65
C GLU A 88 4.24 2.92 25.44
N ALA A 89 3.64 2.63 24.29
CA ALA A 89 3.74 3.47 23.10
C ALA A 89 3.20 4.89 23.37
N VAL A 90 2.03 5.01 24.01
CA VAL A 90 1.43 6.31 24.40
C VAL A 90 2.36 7.09 25.33
N GLU A 91 2.91 6.47 26.37
CA GLU A 91 3.82 7.17 27.28
C GLU A 91 5.10 7.63 26.58
N LEU A 92 5.63 6.81 25.66
CA LEU A 92 6.78 7.20 24.84
C LEU A 92 6.43 8.39 23.91
N TYR A 93 5.27 8.37 23.26
CA TYR A 93 4.85 9.48 22.40
C TYR A 93 4.56 10.76 23.18
N LYS A 94 4.05 10.68 24.42
CA LYS A 94 3.94 11.85 25.31
C LYS A 94 5.31 12.46 25.63
N GLN A 95 6.32 11.63 25.89
CA GLN A 95 7.69 12.10 26.09
C GLN A 95 8.23 12.79 24.83
N ILE A 96 8.06 12.17 23.65
CA ILE A 96 8.47 12.75 22.37
C ILE A 96 7.80 14.12 22.15
N GLU A 97 6.49 14.23 22.37
CA GLU A 97 5.73 15.48 22.24
C GLU A 97 6.22 16.55 23.23
N SER A 98 6.62 16.17 24.44
CA SER A 98 7.19 17.11 25.43
C SER A 98 8.56 17.65 25.03
N ILE A 99 9.35 16.87 24.30
CA ILE A 99 10.68 17.26 23.81
C ILE A 99 10.56 18.10 22.54
N LYS A 100 9.73 17.65 21.59
CA LYS A 100 9.50 18.32 20.30
C LYS A 100 8.02 18.22 19.93
N PRO A 101 7.21 19.24 20.30
CA PRO A 101 5.80 19.23 19.99
C PRO A 101 5.53 19.42 18.50
N GLY A 102 4.32 19.06 18.06
CA GLY A 102 3.86 19.36 16.70
C GLY A 102 4.43 18.48 15.61
N ARG A 103 4.90 17.27 15.96
CA ARG A 103 5.30 16.25 14.96
C ARG A 103 4.07 15.48 14.50
N TYR A 104 3.83 15.49 13.19
CA TYR A 104 2.75 14.72 12.56
C TYR A 104 2.78 13.24 13.01
N SER A 105 3.93 12.58 12.88
CA SER A 105 4.11 11.16 13.22
C SER A 105 3.87 10.84 14.69
N THR A 106 4.08 11.79 15.59
CA THR A 106 3.80 11.62 17.03
C THR A 106 2.30 11.72 17.27
N ALA A 107 1.62 12.68 16.65
CA ALA A 107 0.18 12.83 16.77
C ALA A 107 -0.57 11.64 16.16
N SER A 108 -0.21 11.20 14.94
CA SER A 108 -0.90 10.09 14.28
C SER A 108 -0.72 8.76 15.02
N ASN A 109 0.52 8.39 15.38
CA ASN A 109 0.77 7.15 16.10
C ASN A 109 0.16 7.13 17.50
N MET A 110 0.11 8.27 18.20
CA MET A 110 -0.58 8.35 19.48
C MET A 110 -2.09 8.21 19.32
N GLY A 111 -2.68 8.78 18.26
CA GLY A 111 -4.08 8.56 17.89
C GLY A 111 -4.39 7.08 17.65
N THR A 112 -3.57 6.40 16.85
CA THR A 112 -3.68 4.95 16.60
C THR A 112 -3.53 4.14 17.89
N ALA A 113 -2.55 4.46 18.74
CA ALA A 113 -2.36 3.75 20.00
C ALA A 113 -3.56 3.92 20.95
N TYR A 114 -4.13 5.12 21.06
CA TYR A 114 -5.37 5.34 21.83
C TYR A 114 -6.56 4.59 21.24
N GLU A 115 -6.69 4.53 19.91
CA GLU A 115 -7.74 3.75 19.26
C GLU A 115 -7.64 2.27 19.66
N LEU A 116 -6.44 1.70 19.60
CA LEU A 116 -6.18 0.29 19.93
C LEU A 116 -6.35 -0.02 21.42
N ILE A 117 -6.22 0.98 22.30
CA ILE A 117 -6.60 0.89 23.72
C ILE A 117 -8.13 0.91 23.90
N GLY A 118 -8.87 1.44 22.93
CA GLY A 118 -10.31 1.66 22.99
C GLY A 118 -10.71 3.07 23.46
N ASP A 119 -9.75 3.96 23.69
CA ASP A 119 -10.02 5.37 24.01
C ASP A 119 -10.23 6.19 22.72
N ASN A 120 -11.40 5.99 22.11
CA ASN A 120 -11.75 6.64 20.85
C ASN A 120 -11.83 8.17 20.95
N LYS A 121 -11.97 8.73 22.16
CA LYS A 121 -12.07 10.18 22.37
C LYS A 121 -10.70 10.83 22.25
N GLU A 122 -9.69 10.29 22.95
CA GLU A 122 -8.32 10.79 22.80
C GLU A 122 -7.76 10.42 21.42
N ALA A 123 -8.09 9.24 20.88
CA ALA A 123 -7.73 8.87 19.52
C ALA A 123 -8.17 9.94 18.51
N LEU A 124 -9.45 10.34 18.55
CA LEU A 124 -10.01 11.33 17.64
C LEU A 124 -9.27 12.67 17.73
N LYS A 125 -9.02 13.15 18.95
CA LYS A 125 -8.30 14.40 19.18
C LYS A 125 -6.89 14.36 18.61
N TRP A 126 -6.18 13.25 18.74
CA TRP A 126 -4.80 13.13 18.24
C TRP A 126 -4.72 12.95 16.72
N ILE A 127 -5.67 12.23 16.11
CA ILE A 127 -5.78 12.15 14.65
C ILE A 127 -6.21 13.50 14.04
N GLU A 128 -7.15 14.23 14.65
CA GLU A 128 -7.50 15.58 14.17
C GLU A 128 -6.30 16.54 14.28
N LYS A 129 -5.49 16.40 15.34
CA LYS A 129 -4.23 17.14 15.46
C LYS A 129 -3.20 16.73 14.40
N SER A 130 -3.10 15.45 14.05
CA SER A 130 -2.17 14.98 13.01
C SER A 130 -2.54 15.58 11.65
N ILE A 131 -3.83 15.57 11.28
CA ILE A 131 -4.34 16.19 10.05
C ILE A 131 -4.07 17.70 10.03
N ALA A 132 -4.22 18.40 11.15
CA ALA A 132 -3.93 19.83 11.23
C ALA A 132 -2.44 20.16 11.02
N ILE A 133 -1.54 19.23 11.34
CA ILE A 133 -0.09 19.38 11.12
C ILE A 133 0.28 19.03 9.67
N ASP A 134 -0.24 17.91 9.16
CA ASP A 134 0.00 17.45 7.79
C ASP A 134 -1.28 16.83 7.18
N PRO A 135 -2.03 17.60 6.38
CA PRO A 135 -3.25 17.12 5.73
C PRO A 135 -3.04 16.06 4.64
N HIS A 136 -1.81 15.91 4.12
CA HIS A 136 -1.49 14.98 3.03
C HIS A 136 -0.92 13.65 3.51
N SER A 137 -0.69 13.55 4.81
CA SER A 137 -0.22 12.34 5.45
C SER A 137 -1.13 11.12 5.23
N HIS A 138 -0.54 9.92 5.29
CA HIS A 138 -1.23 8.66 5.00
C HIS A 138 -2.02 8.73 3.67
N SER A 139 -1.41 9.30 2.64
CA SER A 139 -2.04 9.49 1.32
C SER A 139 -3.35 10.31 1.37
N GLY A 140 -3.47 11.25 2.31
CA GLY A 140 -4.64 12.10 2.50
C GLY A 140 -5.88 11.35 3.00
N SER A 141 -5.72 10.16 3.58
CA SER A 141 -6.83 9.26 3.95
C SER A 141 -7.32 9.38 5.40
N GLU A 142 -6.67 10.21 6.24
CA GLU A 142 -6.97 10.30 7.68
C GLU A 142 -8.38 10.82 8.00
N TRP A 143 -9.06 11.48 7.07
CA TRP A 143 -10.47 11.84 7.25
C TRP A 143 -11.37 10.60 7.40
N ILE A 144 -11.01 9.47 6.78
CA ILE A 144 -11.70 8.18 6.96
C ILE A 144 -11.51 7.69 8.39
N HIS A 145 -10.28 7.78 8.93
CA HIS A 145 -9.97 7.41 10.31
C HIS A 145 -10.75 8.26 11.31
N VAL A 146 -10.83 9.57 11.08
CA VAL A 146 -11.68 10.48 11.86
C VAL A 146 -13.14 10.04 11.84
N ASN A 147 -13.68 9.67 10.68
CA ASN A 147 -15.05 9.20 10.57
C ASN A 147 -15.27 7.85 11.27
N ILE A 148 -14.32 6.93 11.21
CA ILE A 148 -14.33 5.67 11.97
C ILE A 148 -14.44 5.97 13.48
N LEU A 149 -13.59 6.86 14.01
CA LEU A 149 -13.58 7.22 15.43
C LEU A 149 -14.88 7.93 15.83
N LYS A 150 -15.38 8.85 15.00
CA LYS A 150 -16.68 9.50 15.20
C LYS A 150 -17.82 8.48 15.19
N ALA A 151 -17.77 7.47 14.32
CA ALA A 151 -18.80 6.44 14.28
C ALA A 151 -18.76 5.59 15.55
N LYS A 152 -17.58 5.17 16.01
CA LYS A 152 -17.39 4.43 17.27
C LYS A 152 -17.96 5.18 18.47
N LEU A 153 -17.73 6.49 18.55
CA LEU A 153 -18.25 7.35 19.62
C LEU A 153 -19.77 7.52 19.57
N LYS A 154 -20.36 7.55 18.36
CA LYS A 154 -21.80 7.77 18.17
C LYS A 154 -22.63 6.48 18.16
N GLY A 155 -21.98 5.32 18.03
CA GLY A 155 -22.59 3.99 18.04
C GLY A 155 -22.92 3.42 16.66
N GLU A 156 -23.31 2.14 16.64
CA GLU A 156 -23.36 1.31 15.44
C GLU A 156 -24.27 1.80 14.32
N LYS A 157 -25.28 2.62 14.64
CA LYS A 157 -26.16 3.23 13.62
C LYS A 157 -25.40 4.11 12.61
N TYR A 158 -24.16 4.50 12.94
CA TYR A 158 -23.28 5.29 12.08
C TYR A 158 -22.28 4.44 11.29
N TYR A 159 -22.31 3.10 11.39
CA TYR A 159 -21.44 2.21 10.60
C TYR A 159 -21.99 2.02 9.19
N THR A 160 -22.16 3.14 8.48
CA THR A 160 -22.74 3.21 7.14
C THR A 160 -21.71 3.77 6.16
N SER A 161 -21.82 3.41 4.87
CA SER A 161 -20.91 3.90 3.83
C SER A 161 -20.93 5.42 3.75
N ASP A 162 -22.12 6.02 3.82
CA ASP A 162 -22.29 7.47 3.76
C ASP A 162 -21.57 8.17 4.91
N PHE A 163 -21.75 7.69 6.14
CA PHE A 163 -21.08 8.30 7.28
C PHE A 163 -19.56 8.08 7.28
N LEU A 164 -19.10 6.89 6.89
CA LEU A 164 -17.69 6.53 6.97
C LEU A 164 -16.88 7.17 5.83
N ILE A 165 -17.42 7.15 4.61
CA ILE A 165 -16.69 7.53 3.39
C ILE A 165 -17.46 8.48 2.46
N GLY A 166 -18.63 8.99 2.86
CA GLY A 166 -19.38 9.97 2.08
C GLY A 166 -20.01 9.41 0.81
N LYS A 167 -20.25 8.08 0.73
CA LYS A 167 -20.80 7.42 -0.46
C LYS A 167 -21.99 6.54 -0.13
N ASP A 168 -23.00 6.58 -0.99
CA ASP A 168 -24.07 5.57 -1.03
C ASP A 168 -23.90 4.72 -2.29
N PHE A 169 -23.82 3.40 -2.12
CA PHE A 169 -23.70 2.44 -3.22
C PHE A 169 -25.04 1.83 -3.66
N GLY A 170 -26.15 2.25 -3.04
CA GLY A 170 -27.46 1.65 -3.20
C GLY A 170 -27.57 0.24 -2.62
N LYS A 171 -28.80 -0.27 -2.58
CA LYS A 171 -29.14 -1.60 -2.03
C LYS A 171 -29.36 -2.68 -3.09
N GLY A 172 -29.20 -2.33 -4.37
CA GLY A 172 -29.41 -3.25 -5.48
C GLY A 172 -28.17 -4.09 -5.80
N LYS A 173 -28.42 -5.13 -6.59
CA LYS A 173 -27.43 -6.05 -7.17
C LYS A 173 -26.19 -5.34 -7.71
N TYR A 174 -26.36 -4.30 -8.53
CA TYR A 174 -25.24 -3.50 -9.06
C TYR A 174 -24.98 -2.28 -8.15
N PRO A 175 -23.75 -2.09 -7.63
CA PRO A 175 -23.43 -0.86 -6.91
C PRO A 175 -23.54 0.34 -7.85
N LYS A 176 -23.95 1.48 -7.29
CA LYS A 176 -24.03 2.76 -8.00
C LYS A 176 -23.73 3.90 -7.04
N THR A 177 -23.00 4.91 -7.47
CA THR A 177 -22.75 6.11 -6.67
C THR A 177 -22.46 7.28 -7.61
N ASP A 178 -22.30 8.48 -7.10
CA ASP A 178 -21.82 9.63 -7.87
C ASP A 178 -20.40 9.37 -8.43
N THR A 179 -20.10 9.85 -9.64
CA THR A 179 -18.87 9.47 -10.36
C THR A 179 -17.62 10.23 -9.90
N GLU A 180 -17.65 10.94 -8.77
CA GLU A 180 -16.52 11.72 -8.29
C GLU A 180 -15.37 10.81 -7.81
N ASP A 181 -14.18 11.04 -8.40
CA ASP A 181 -12.88 10.36 -8.23
C ASP A 181 -12.85 9.10 -7.33
N LEU A 182 -13.47 8.04 -7.84
CA LEU A 182 -13.48 6.73 -7.18
C LEU A 182 -12.10 6.08 -7.13
N HIS A 183 -11.16 6.47 -7.99
CA HIS A 183 -9.80 5.94 -7.98
C HIS A 183 -9.00 6.45 -6.79
N ALA A 184 -9.07 7.75 -6.49
CA ALA A 184 -8.45 8.31 -5.30
C ALA A 184 -9.06 7.72 -4.02
N LEU A 185 -10.40 7.66 -3.95
CA LEU A 185 -11.09 7.06 -2.80
C LEU A 185 -10.73 5.59 -2.60
N ARG A 186 -10.60 4.81 -3.69
CA ARG A 186 -10.13 3.41 -3.64
C ARG A 186 -8.76 3.31 -2.96
N LYS A 187 -7.80 4.15 -3.36
CA LYS A 187 -6.44 4.15 -2.79
C LYS A 187 -6.44 4.52 -1.31
N MET A 188 -7.16 5.59 -0.95
CA MET A 188 -7.29 6.04 0.44
C MET A 188 -7.91 4.95 1.33
N LEU A 189 -8.98 4.33 0.85
CA LEU A 189 -9.68 3.27 1.58
C LEU A 189 -8.84 2.00 1.70
N TYR A 190 -8.13 1.61 0.63
CA TYR A 190 -7.17 0.50 0.65
C TYR A 190 -6.09 0.75 1.71
N TYR A 191 -5.46 1.92 1.69
CA TYR A 191 -4.40 2.29 2.64
C TYR A 191 -4.89 2.15 4.09
N GLN A 192 -6.03 2.77 4.42
CA GLN A 192 -6.62 2.72 5.76
C GLN A 192 -6.99 1.30 6.21
N LEU A 193 -7.52 0.49 5.30
CA LEU A 193 -7.84 -0.91 5.59
C LEU A 193 -6.58 -1.77 5.77
N ASN A 194 -5.54 -1.55 4.95
CA ASN A 194 -4.31 -2.32 5.02
C ASN A 194 -3.58 -2.08 6.34
N GLU A 195 -3.46 -0.82 6.77
CA GLU A 195 -2.95 -0.48 8.10
C GLU A 195 -3.77 -1.15 9.21
N ARG A 196 -5.11 -1.09 9.12
CA ARG A 196 -6.02 -1.57 10.17
C ARG A 196 -6.04 -3.09 10.31
N ILE A 197 -6.01 -3.85 9.22
CA ILE A 197 -6.08 -5.33 9.23
C ILE A 197 -4.85 -5.97 9.89
N SER A 198 -3.73 -5.24 9.92
CA SER A 198 -2.55 -5.62 10.70
C SER A 198 -2.89 -5.84 12.18
N PHE A 199 -3.81 -5.03 12.74
CA PHE A 199 -4.12 -5.01 14.17
C PHE A 199 -5.53 -5.49 14.53
N VAL A 200 -6.50 -5.36 13.62
CA VAL A 200 -7.90 -5.72 13.84
C VAL A 200 -8.23 -7.02 13.12
N LYS A 201 -8.58 -8.07 13.87
CA LYS A 201 -8.94 -9.38 13.31
C LYS A 201 -10.47 -9.54 13.20
N PRO A 202 -10.96 -10.42 12.31
CA PRO A 202 -12.38 -10.77 12.25
C PRO A 202 -12.90 -11.25 13.62
N LYS A 203 -14.09 -10.83 14.07
CA LYS A 203 -15.10 -9.99 13.41
C LYS A 203 -14.98 -8.52 13.84
N ASP A 204 -15.14 -7.59 12.90
CA ASP A 204 -15.25 -6.15 13.17
C ASP A 204 -16.22 -5.50 12.18
N LYS A 205 -17.29 -4.87 12.69
CA LYS A 205 -18.39 -4.33 11.86
C LYS A 205 -17.94 -3.16 10.97
N ILE A 206 -16.99 -2.35 11.42
CA ILE A 206 -16.50 -1.20 10.64
C ILE A 206 -15.60 -1.71 9.52
N VAL A 207 -14.64 -2.59 9.84
CA VAL A 207 -13.76 -3.20 8.83
C VAL A 207 -14.59 -3.98 7.80
N ALA A 208 -15.57 -4.76 8.25
CA ALA A 208 -16.50 -5.47 7.39
C ALA A 208 -17.24 -4.52 6.41
N ARG A 209 -17.73 -3.37 6.91
CA ARG A 209 -18.39 -2.36 6.08
C ARG A 209 -17.45 -1.72 5.08
N LEU A 210 -16.27 -1.31 5.51
CA LEU A 210 -15.28 -0.63 4.67
C LEU A 210 -14.72 -1.56 3.59
N LEU A 211 -14.53 -2.85 3.89
CA LEU A 211 -14.17 -3.86 2.89
C LEU A 211 -15.28 -4.05 1.84
N PHE A 212 -16.53 -4.08 2.30
CA PHE A 212 -17.68 -4.11 1.38
C PHE A 212 -17.70 -2.88 0.47
N ASP A 213 -17.42 -1.70 1.02
CA ASP A 213 -17.33 -0.45 0.26
C ASP A 213 -16.15 -0.42 -0.72
N LEU A 214 -14.98 -0.95 -0.33
CA LEU A 214 -13.85 -1.12 -1.23
C LEU A 214 -14.19 -2.08 -2.37
N GLY A 215 -14.99 -3.12 -2.10
CA GLY A 215 -15.55 -4.00 -3.13
C GLY A 215 -16.48 -3.26 -4.09
N ASN A 216 -17.35 -2.40 -3.59
CA ASN A 216 -18.26 -1.58 -4.41
C ASN A 216 -17.48 -0.63 -5.33
N ILE A 217 -16.49 0.06 -4.77
CA ILE A 217 -15.64 0.99 -5.52
C ILE A 217 -14.84 0.22 -6.58
N SER A 218 -14.21 -0.90 -6.21
CA SER A 218 -13.45 -1.74 -7.14
C SER A 218 -14.31 -2.25 -8.29
N TYR A 219 -15.58 -2.60 -8.03
CA TYR A 219 -16.52 -2.98 -9.08
C TYR A 219 -16.77 -1.83 -10.06
N LEU A 220 -17.06 -0.63 -9.52
CA LEU A 220 -17.38 0.56 -10.31
C LEU A 220 -16.21 1.04 -11.16
N VAL A 221 -14.98 0.93 -10.66
CA VAL A 221 -13.76 1.29 -11.40
C VAL A 221 -13.25 0.17 -12.33
N GLY A 222 -14.01 -0.92 -12.50
CA GLY A 222 -13.73 -1.98 -13.47
C GLY A 222 -12.88 -3.15 -12.96
N TRP A 223 -12.46 -3.16 -11.71
CA TRP A 223 -11.61 -4.19 -11.09
C TRP A 223 -12.46 -5.27 -10.43
N LYS A 224 -13.15 -6.08 -11.25
CA LYS A 224 -14.07 -7.13 -10.76
C LYS A 224 -13.40 -8.21 -9.88
N PRO A 225 -12.17 -8.69 -10.16
CA PRO A 225 -11.48 -9.63 -9.28
C PRO A 225 -11.27 -9.05 -7.87
N ASP A 226 -10.77 -7.81 -7.77
CA ASP A 226 -10.59 -7.10 -6.51
C ASP A 226 -11.93 -6.90 -5.80
N ALA A 227 -13.00 -6.57 -6.55
CA ALA A 227 -14.33 -6.43 -5.99
C ALA A 227 -14.79 -7.72 -5.31
N TYR A 228 -14.67 -8.85 -6.02
CA TYR A 228 -15.02 -10.16 -5.49
C TYR A 228 -14.21 -10.51 -4.24
N ALA A 229 -12.88 -10.32 -4.27
CA ALA A 229 -12.01 -10.61 -3.15
C ALA A 229 -12.32 -9.74 -1.91
N ASN A 230 -12.54 -8.43 -2.11
CA ASN A 230 -12.93 -7.53 -1.03
C ASN A 230 -14.30 -7.88 -0.43
N TYR A 231 -15.28 -8.31 -1.25
CA TYR A 231 -16.56 -8.81 -0.74
C TYR A 231 -16.41 -10.10 0.07
N GLN A 232 -15.52 -11.01 -0.33
CA GLN A 232 -15.22 -12.23 0.46
C GLN A 232 -14.59 -11.85 1.80
N LEU A 233 -13.63 -10.93 1.80
CA LEU A 233 -12.99 -10.46 3.03
C LEU A 233 -14.01 -9.73 3.93
N ALA A 234 -14.90 -8.91 3.36
CA ALA A 234 -16.00 -8.27 4.09
C ALA A 234 -16.88 -9.32 4.81
N LYS A 235 -17.21 -10.41 4.11
CA LYS A 235 -17.95 -11.55 4.68
C LYS A 235 -17.21 -12.18 5.86
N GLU A 236 -15.90 -12.40 5.73
CA GLU A 236 -15.05 -12.94 6.78
C GLU A 236 -15.06 -12.07 8.03
N TYR A 237 -14.96 -10.74 7.86
CA TYR A 237 -15.07 -9.76 8.94
C TYR A 237 -16.48 -9.64 9.54
N GLY A 238 -17.48 -10.30 8.94
CA GLY A 238 -18.83 -10.43 9.47
C GLY A 238 -19.88 -9.54 8.79
N PHE A 239 -19.62 -9.04 7.58
CA PHE A 239 -20.66 -8.40 6.78
C PHE A 239 -21.64 -9.46 6.29
N ASP A 240 -22.87 -9.47 6.82
CA ASP A 240 -23.93 -10.40 6.41
C ASP A 240 -25.18 -9.62 6.02
N ASP A 241 -25.30 -9.34 4.72
CA ASP A 241 -26.43 -8.64 4.10
C ASP A 241 -26.80 -9.35 2.79
N LEU A 242 -28.08 -9.29 2.40
CA LEU A 242 -28.54 -9.83 1.12
C LEU A 242 -27.81 -9.17 -0.07
N VAL A 243 -27.52 -7.87 0.01
CA VAL A 243 -26.83 -7.14 -1.06
C VAL A 243 -25.43 -7.71 -1.32
N LEU A 244 -24.74 -8.19 -0.28
CA LEU A 244 -23.43 -8.83 -0.43
C LEU A 244 -23.52 -10.11 -1.26
N LYS A 245 -24.55 -10.94 -1.02
CA LYS A 245 -24.75 -12.21 -1.75
C LYS A 245 -24.97 -11.96 -3.25
N GLU A 246 -25.74 -10.93 -3.58
CA GLU A 246 -25.95 -10.53 -4.97
C GLU A 246 -24.67 -9.98 -5.61
N ARG A 247 -23.92 -9.14 -4.89
CA ARG A 247 -22.67 -8.52 -5.37
C ARG A 247 -21.52 -9.51 -5.55
N LEU A 248 -21.42 -10.49 -4.67
CA LEU A 248 -20.52 -11.64 -4.83
C LEU A 248 -20.84 -12.40 -6.12
N THR A 249 -22.13 -12.60 -6.42
CA THR A 249 -22.56 -13.34 -7.62
C THR A 249 -22.16 -12.62 -8.91
N ILE A 250 -22.37 -11.29 -9.01
CA ILE A 250 -22.04 -10.54 -10.24
C ILE A 250 -20.57 -10.21 -10.41
N SER A 251 -19.80 -10.28 -9.33
CA SER A 251 -18.36 -9.99 -9.34
C SER A 251 -17.52 -11.25 -9.51
N LYS A 252 -18.13 -12.42 -9.28
CA LYS A 252 -17.49 -13.71 -9.54
C LYS A 252 -17.13 -13.79 -11.02
N THR A 253 -15.83 -13.76 -11.31
CA THR A 253 -15.33 -14.14 -12.62
C THR A 253 -15.58 -15.63 -12.81
N PRO A 254 -15.96 -16.09 -14.02
CA PRO A 254 -16.00 -17.51 -14.32
C PRO A 254 -14.67 -18.14 -13.92
N ASP A 255 -14.71 -19.31 -13.26
CA ASP A 255 -13.52 -20.12 -13.12
C ASP A 255 -12.95 -20.33 -14.52
N ILE A 256 -11.72 -19.88 -14.78
CA ILE A 256 -10.95 -20.30 -15.95
C ILE A 256 -10.53 -21.75 -15.68
N LYS A 257 -11.51 -22.65 -15.63
CA LYS A 257 -11.32 -24.09 -15.79
C LYS A 257 -11.52 -24.37 -17.27
N ASN A 258 -10.45 -24.11 -18.02
CA ASN A 258 -10.07 -24.65 -19.34
C ASN A 258 -9.30 -23.58 -20.13
N GLU A 259 -8.06 -23.31 -19.73
CA GLU A 259 -7.05 -22.83 -20.69
C GLU A 259 -6.64 -23.98 -21.62
N THR A 260 -7.53 -24.35 -22.54
CA THR A 260 -7.12 -25.02 -23.79
C THR A 260 -7.83 -24.46 -25.02
N ASP A 261 -8.50 -23.31 -24.94
CA ASP A 261 -9.10 -22.70 -26.13
C ASP A 261 -9.12 -21.16 -26.12
N TYR A 262 -8.10 -20.54 -25.53
CA TYR A 262 -7.70 -19.21 -25.95
C TYR A 262 -6.94 -19.37 -27.27
N SER A 263 -7.61 -19.09 -28.39
CA SER A 263 -7.01 -19.30 -29.70
C SER A 263 -5.73 -18.49 -29.80
N GLU A 264 -4.67 -19.14 -30.29
CA GLU A 264 -3.34 -18.54 -30.49
C GLU A 264 -3.42 -17.21 -31.28
N GLU A 265 -4.45 -17.06 -32.12
CA GLU A 265 -4.78 -15.84 -32.86
C GLU A 265 -5.23 -14.67 -31.97
N GLN A 266 -6.04 -14.90 -30.92
CA GLN A 266 -6.48 -13.84 -30.01
C GLN A 266 -5.33 -13.31 -29.16
N ILE A 267 -4.47 -14.21 -28.65
CA ILE A 267 -3.24 -13.85 -27.94
C ILE A 267 -2.30 -13.08 -28.86
N LYS A 268 -2.13 -13.52 -30.12
CA LYS A 268 -1.33 -12.79 -31.11
C LYS A 268 -1.90 -11.41 -31.42
N LYS A 269 -3.22 -11.23 -31.40
CA LYS A 269 -3.89 -9.96 -31.69
C LYS A 269 -3.77 -8.96 -30.52
N GLU A 270 -3.96 -9.39 -29.27
CA GLU A 270 -3.80 -8.53 -28.09
C GLU A 270 -2.33 -8.19 -27.82
N ILE A 271 -1.40 -9.12 -28.06
CA ILE A 271 0.04 -8.84 -27.98
C ILE A 271 0.51 -7.88 -29.09
N LEU A 272 -0.20 -7.82 -30.22
CA LEU A 272 0.05 -6.86 -31.29
C LEU A 272 -0.50 -5.45 -30.96
N GLU A 273 -1.56 -5.36 -30.15
CA GLU A 273 -2.19 -4.10 -29.74
C GLU A 273 -1.58 -3.49 -28.46
N LEU A 274 -0.95 -4.29 -27.58
CA LEU A 274 -0.14 -3.80 -26.45
C LEU A 274 1.29 -3.42 -26.88
N ASN A 275 1.42 -2.24 -27.48
CA ASN A 275 2.71 -1.64 -27.80
C ASN A 275 3.43 -1.10 -26.54
N LEU A 276 3.99 -1.99 -25.71
CA LEU A 276 5.17 -1.85 -24.80
C LEU A 276 5.11 -2.99 -23.74
N PRO A 277 5.93 -4.07 -23.84
CA PRO A 277 7.39 -4.01 -23.62
C PRO A 277 8.22 -4.85 -24.63
N ARG A 278 7.68 -5.14 -25.83
CA ARG A 278 8.45 -5.83 -26.88
C ARG A 278 9.53 -4.95 -27.51
N ILE A 279 9.31 -3.63 -27.61
CA ILE A 279 10.31 -2.68 -28.12
C ILE A 279 11.59 -2.77 -27.28
N ASN A 280 11.48 -2.89 -25.95
CA ASN A 280 12.64 -3.03 -25.08
C ASN A 280 13.38 -4.35 -25.31
N LEU A 281 12.68 -5.49 -25.46
CA LEU A 281 13.34 -6.77 -25.71
C LEU A 281 14.06 -6.81 -27.07
N TYR A 282 13.42 -6.34 -28.15
CA TYR A 282 14.04 -6.34 -29.48
C TYR A 282 15.19 -5.34 -29.58
N THR A 283 15.07 -4.16 -28.97
CA THR A 283 16.18 -3.19 -28.90
C THR A 283 17.32 -3.72 -28.04
N SER A 284 17.05 -4.41 -26.93
CA SER A 284 18.08 -5.07 -26.11
C SER A 284 18.78 -6.20 -26.87
N ILE A 285 18.05 -7.05 -27.59
CA ILE A 285 18.64 -8.13 -28.40
C ILE A 285 19.47 -7.55 -29.55
N LEU A 286 18.96 -6.55 -30.26
CA LEU A 286 19.70 -5.85 -31.33
C LEU A 286 20.96 -5.15 -30.79
N ALA A 287 20.89 -4.54 -29.61
CA ALA A 287 22.05 -3.94 -28.95
C ALA A 287 23.10 -5.00 -28.59
N LEU A 288 22.67 -6.17 -28.08
CA LEU A 288 23.58 -7.27 -27.72
C LEU A 288 24.26 -7.87 -28.96
N ILE A 289 23.51 -8.06 -30.06
CA ILE A 289 24.05 -8.51 -31.34
C ILE A 289 25.01 -7.47 -31.91
N ALA A 290 24.68 -6.18 -31.85
CA ALA A 290 25.56 -5.11 -32.30
C ALA A 290 26.87 -5.07 -31.51
N VAL A 291 26.82 -5.25 -30.19
CA VAL A 291 28.01 -5.36 -29.33
C VAL A 291 28.83 -6.60 -29.71
N ALA A 292 28.21 -7.76 -29.91
CA ALA A 292 28.90 -8.98 -30.31
C ALA A 292 29.58 -8.83 -31.69
N VAL A 293 28.92 -8.20 -32.65
CA VAL A 293 29.47 -7.91 -33.99
C VAL A 293 30.64 -6.92 -33.89
N VAL A 294 30.53 -5.88 -33.08
CA VAL A 294 31.64 -4.93 -32.85
C VAL A 294 32.82 -5.66 -32.20
N VAL A 295 32.61 -6.45 -31.15
CA VAL A 295 33.67 -7.25 -30.52
C VAL A 295 34.32 -8.20 -31.52
N PHE A 296 33.52 -8.88 -32.36
CA PHE A 296 34.02 -9.81 -33.37
C PHE A 296 34.83 -9.11 -34.48
N LEU A 297 34.35 -7.98 -34.99
CA LEU A 297 35.02 -7.21 -36.04
C LEU A 297 36.34 -6.59 -35.54
N PHE A 298 36.39 -6.18 -34.27
CA PHE A 298 37.57 -5.55 -33.69
C PHE A 298 38.45 -6.51 -32.86
N ARG A 299 38.13 -7.81 -32.80
CA ARG A 299 38.89 -8.81 -32.00
C ARG A 299 40.39 -8.82 -32.30
N LYS A 300 40.79 -8.66 -33.57
CA LYS A 300 42.22 -8.61 -33.95
C LYS A 300 42.95 -7.35 -33.50
N LYS A 301 42.23 -6.30 -33.07
CA LYS A 301 42.79 -5.05 -32.52
C LYS A 301 42.67 -4.96 -30.99
N VAL A 302 41.66 -5.61 -30.40
CA VAL A 302 41.40 -5.59 -28.95
C VAL A 302 42.22 -6.64 -28.20
N PHE A 303 42.32 -7.86 -28.71
CA PHE A 303 43.02 -8.95 -28.00
C PHE A 303 44.56 -8.85 -27.94
N PRO A 304 45.28 -8.19 -28.88
CA PRO A 304 46.72 -7.95 -28.71
C PRO A 304 47.08 -6.97 -27.58
N MET A 305 46.11 -6.20 -27.04
CA MET A 305 46.31 -5.29 -25.90
C MET A 305 46.04 -5.96 -24.53
N LEU A 306 45.65 -7.23 -24.54
CA LEU A 306 45.36 -8.04 -23.33
C LEU A 306 46.46 -9.09 -23.04
N LYS A 307 47.62 -8.97 -23.70
CA LYS A 307 48.86 -9.68 -23.34
C LYS A 307 49.81 -8.74 -22.62
#